data_AF-A0AAU9E5W8-F1
#
_entry.id   AF-A0AAU9E5W8-F1
#
_cell.length_a   1.000
_cell.length_b   1.000
_cell.length_c   1.000
_cell.angle_alpha   90.00
_cell.angle_beta   90.00
_cell.angle_gamma   90.00
#
_symmetry.space_group_name_H-M   'P 1'
#
loop_
_entity.id
_entity.type
_entity.pdbx_description
1 polymer ?
#
loop_
_entity_poly.entity_id
_entity_poly.type
_entity_poly.pdbx_seq_one_letter_code
_entity_poly.pdbx_strand_id
1 'polypeptide(L)' 'MINKNDEIFDIVEKYPQAENIFRSYDAIADCCILCTHLFDTIDLLSKKYNINIDILLKQLNSL' A
#
# COMPACT_ATOMS: atom_id res chain seq x y z
N MET A 1 -0.33 -13.79 -4.27
CA MET A 1 -1.44 -13.25 -3.46
C MET A 1 -0.81 -12.33 -2.44
N ILE A 2 -1.13 -11.05 -2.52
CA ILE A 2 -0.58 -10.01 -1.64
C ILE A 2 -1.31 -10.10 -0.30
N ASN A 3 -0.58 -10.05 0.81
CA ASN A 3 -1.13 -10.11 2.16
C ASN A 3 -0.61 -8.95 3.02
N LYS A 4 -1.21 -8.77 4.20
CA LYS A 4 -0.95 -7.61 5.07
C LYS A 4 0.48 -7.48 5.60
N ASN A 5 1.25 -8.56 5.60
CA ASN A 5 2.63 -8.58 6.09
C ASN A 5 3.66 -8.30 4.97
N ASP A 6 3.22 -8.22 3.71
CA ASP A 6 4.11 -7.89 2.59
C ASP A 6 4.53 -6.41 2.68
N GLU A 7 5.78 -6.12 2.36
CA GLU A 7 6.30 -4.76 2.28
C GLU A 7 5.85 -4.05 1.00
N ILE A 8 5.63 -2.74 1.08
CA ILE A 8 5.21 -1.93 -0.05
C ILE A 8 6.23 -2.01 -1.20
N PHE A 9 7.53 -2.01 -0.88
CA PHE A 9 8.62 -2.19 -1.82
C PHE A 9 8.50 -3.48 -2.63
N ASP A 10 8.38 -4.63 -1.96
CA ASP A 10 8.26 -5.94 -2.61
C ASP A 10 7.05 -6.01 -3.54
N ILE A 11 5.95 -5.35 -3.15
CA ILE A 11 4.72 -5.28 -3.93
C ILE A 11 4.94 -4.45 -5.20
N VAL A 12 5.50 -3.24 -5.10
CA VAL A 12 5.69 -2.37 -6.28
C VAL A 12 6.80 -2.88 -7.20
N GLU A 13 7.83 -3.54 -6.67
CA GLU A 13 8.86 -4.21 -7.46
C GLU A 13 8.24 -5.32 -8.32
N LYS A 14 7.38 -6.14 -7.72
CA LYS A 14 6.74 -7.27 -8.40
C LYS A 14 5.56 -6.86 -9.27
N TYR A 15 4.85 -5.81 -8.88
CA TYR A 15 3.64 -5.31 -9.53
C TYR A 15 3.71 -3.79 -9.69
N PRO A 16 4.39 -3.27 -10.74
CA PRO A 16 4.54 -1.83 -10.93
C PRO A 16 3.20 -1.08 -11.02
N GLN A 17 2.13 -1.73 -11.49
CA GLN A 17 0.78 -1.13 -11.50
C GLN A 17 0.22 -0.82 -10.09
N ALA A 18 0.76 -1.44 -9.04
CA ALA A 18 0.40 -1.18 -7.65
C ALA A 18 0.76 0.25 -7.19
N GLU A 19 1.74 0.91 -7.83
CA GLU A 19 2.09 2.29 -7.50
C GLU A 19 0.88 3.23 -7.57
N ASN A 20 0.02 3.05 -8.57
CA ASN A 20 -1.18 3.88 -8.74
C ASN A 20 -2.18 3.69 -7.59
N ILE A 21 -2.27 2.48 -7.03
CA ILE A 21 -3.10 2.20 -5.86
C ILE A 21 -2.54 2.96 -4.67
N PHE A 22 -1.24 2.83 -4.37
CA PHE A 22 -0.64 3.54 -3.24
C PHE A 22 -0.75 5.05 -3.37
N ARG A 23 -0.49 5.61 -4.56
CA ARG A 23 -0.64 7.05 -4.84
C ARG A 23 -2.06 7.56 -4.63
N SER A 24 -3.09 6.72 -4.83
CA SER A 24 -4.48 7.11 -4.55
C SER A 24 -4.74 7.36 -3.06
N TYR A 25 -3.89 6.84 -2.18
CA TYR A 25 -3.95 7.04 -0.73
C TYR A 25 -3.05 8.19 -0.23
N ASP A 26 -2.21 8.80 -1.07
CA ASP A 26 -1.31 9.89 -0.65
C ASP A 26 -2.08 11.06 -0.03
N ALA A 27 -3.26 11.39 -0.55
CA ALA A 27 -4.13 12.44 -0.01
C ALA A 27 -4.71 12.11 1.38
N ILE A 28 -4.89 10.82 1.70
CA ILE A 28 -5.35 10.37 3.03
C ILE A 28 -4.17 10.37 4.00
N ALA A 29 -2.98 10.00 3.52
CA ALA A 29 -1.77 9.96 4.33
C ALA A 29 -1.11 11.32 4.56
N ASP A 30 -1.58 12.37 3.89
CA ASP A 30 -0.98 13.72 3.84
C ASP A 30 0.53 13.69 3.54
N CYS A 31 0.96 12.67 2.79
CA CYS A 31 2.34 12.46 2.38
C CYS A 31 2.41 11.47 1.21
N CYS A 32 3.57 11.43 0.54
CA CYS A 32 3.84 10.41 -0.47
C CYS A 32 4.12 9.06 0.21
N ILE A 33 3.17 8.12 0.16
CA ILE A 33 3.29 6.79 0.77
C ILE A 33 4.51 6.04 0.23
N LEU A 34 4.75 6.10 -1.07
CA LEU A 34 5.91 5.45 -1.70
C LEU A 34 7.25 6.09 -1.33
N CYS A 35 7.24 7.28 -0.73
CA CYS A 35 8.44 7.98 -0.31
C CYS A 35 8.72 7.78 1.19
N THR A 36 7.67 7.77 2.01
CA THR A 36 7.78 7.74 3.48
C THR A 36 7.57 6.35 4.07
N HIS A 37 6.88 5.46 3.35
CA HIS A 37 6.43 4.16 3.81
C HIS A 37 6.87 3.00 2.91
N LEU A 38 7.82 3.23 1.99
CA LEU A 38 8.21 2.23 1.00
C LEU A 38 8.61 0.87 1.61
N PHE A 39 9.27 0.89 2.77
CA PHE A 39 9.74 -0.32 3.46
C PHE A 39 8.83 -0.76 4.61
N ASP A 40 7.64 -0.17 4.71
CA ASP A 40 6.64 -0.58 5.68
C ASP A 40 5.71 -1.64 5.10
N THR A 41 5.11 -2.43 5.99
CA THR A 41 4.09 -3.41 5.61
C THR A 41 2.74 -2.75 5.37
N ILE A 42 1.88 -3.40 4.59
CA ILE A 42 0.49 -2.97 4.39
C ILE A 42 -0.25 -2.79 5.73
N ASP A 43 -0.06 -3.70 6.69
CA ASP A 43 -0.71 -3.64 8.01
C ASP A 43 -0.32 -2.37 8.79
N LEU A 44 0.97 -2.00 8.74
CA LEU A 44 1.47 -0.80 9.41
C LEU A 44 0.95 0.48 8.75
N LEU A 45 0.96 0.53 7.41
CA LEU A 45 0.38 1.65 6.65
C LEU A 45 -1.11 1.82 6.98
N SER A 46 -1.86 0.73 6.96
CA SER A 46 -3.30 0.72 7.25
C SER A 46 -3.62 1.25 8.64
N LYS A 47 -2.89 0.80 9.66
CA LYS A 47 -3.05 1.26 11.04
C LYS A 47 -2.66 2.72 11.21
N LYS A 48 -1.58 3.16 10.57
CA LYS A 48 -1.06 4.53 10.70
C LYS A 48 -2.03 5.58 10.16
N TYR A 49 -2.66 5.29 9.01
CA TYR A 49 -3.55 6.25 8.32
C TYR A 49 -5.02 5.87 8.37
N ASN A 50 -5.38 4.89 9.19
CA ASN A 50 -6.75 4.37 9.31
C ASN A 50 -7.36 3.97 7.94
N ILE A 51 -6.53 3.45 7.04
CA ILE A 51 -6.96 2.96 5.73
C ILE A 51 -7.61 1.59 5.92
N ASN A 52 -8.75 1.35 5.28
CA ASN A 52 -9.38 0.03 5.33
C ASN A 52 -8.52 -1.02 4.62
N ILE A 53 -7.94 -1.93 5.41
CA ILE A 53 -7.00 -2.93 4.93
C ILE A 53 -7.62 -3.92 3.94
N ASP A 54 -8.89 -4.29 4.13
CA ASP A 54 -9.58 -5.25 3.27
C ASP A 54 -9.81 -4.66 1.87
N ILE A 55 -10.14 -3.36 1.80
CA ILE A 55 -10.27 -2.64 0.53
C ILE A 55 -8.93 -2.56 -0.18
N LEU A 56 -7.87 -2.15 0.53
CA LEU A 56 -6.52 -2.03 -0.04
C LEU A 56 -6.02 -3.38 -0.56
N LEU A 57 -6.13 -4.46 0.24
CA LEU A 57 -5.75 -5.80 -0.17
C LEU A 57 -6.57 -6.31 -1.36
N LYS A 58 -7.87 -5.99 -1.41
CA LYS A 58 -8.73 -6.35 -2.54
C LYS A 58 -8.29 -5.64 -3.83
N GLN A 59 -7.96 -4.35 -3.77
CA GLN A 59 -7.44 -3.61 -4.92
C GLN A 59 -6.11 -4.20 -5.40
N LEU A 60 -5.17 -4.45 -4.47
CA LEU A 60 -3.87 -5.01 -4.78
C LEU A 60 -3.94 -6.43 -5.36
N ASN A 61 -4.84 -7.28 -4.88
CA ASN A 61 -5.04 -8.63 -5.42
C ASN A 61 -5.89 -8.66 -6.71
N SER A 62 -6.42 -7.52 -7.16
CA SER A 62 -7.13 -7.38 -8.44
C SER A 62 -6.25 -6.88 -9.60
N LEU A 63 -4.95 -6.67 -9.32
CA LEU A 63 -3.92 -6.23 -10.27
C LEU A 63 -3.52 -7.28 -11.31
#